data_AF-A0A401J4E1-F1
#
_entry.id   AF-A0A401J4E1-F1
#
_cell.length_a   1.000
_cell.length_b   1.000
_cell.length_c   1.000
_cell.angle_alpha   90.00
_cell.angle_beta   90.00
_cell.angle_gamma   90.00
#
_symmetry.space_group_name_H-M   'P 1'
#
loop_
_entity.id
_entity.type
_entity.pdbx_description
1 polymer ?
#
loop_
_entity_poly.entity_id
_entity_poly.type
_entity_poly.pdbx_seq_one_letter_code
_entity_poly.pdbx_strand_id
1 'polypeptide(L)'
;MINNGRVAQVVKYHGDFNRPEDMVLSERHYYRRMQFDGPLDWKLRSDLLNRVLLFIGYSFNDMNVALLFELINAALDTLPDSVSGKRAYIISHNPSDFEFKLFERRNVTVIPTYGDDRTAATAKVLKEMSE
;
A
#
# COMPACT_ATOMS: atom_id res chain seq x y z
N MET A 1 31.49 -13.91 2.28
CA MET A 1 30.50 -12.92 2.75
C MET A 1 30.18 -11.99 1.60
N ILE A 2 28.98 -12.06 1.00
CA ILE A 2 28.54 -11.12 -0.03
C ILE A 2 27.62 -10.13 0.68
N ASN A 3 28.10 -8.89 0.85
CA ASN A 3 27.29 -7.79 1.33
C ASN A 3 26.38 -7.33 0.17
N ASN A 4 25.27 -8.04 -0.04
CA ASN A 4 24.22 -7.59 -0.96
C ASN A 4 23.47 -6.44 -0.28
N GLY A 5 24.01 -5.22 -0.39
CA GLY A 5 23.27 -4.01 -0.05
C GLY A 5 21.93 -4.06 -0.76
N ARG A 6 20.83 -4.15 -0.01
CA ARG A 6 19.49 -4.21 -0.57
C ARG A 6 19.23 -2.91 -1.35
N VAL A 7 19.37 -2.95 -2.67
CA VAL A 7 19.01 -1.84 -3.54
C VAL A 7 17.49 -1.65 -3.46
N ALA A 8 17.06 -0.44 -3.14
CA ALA A 8 15.64 -0.09 -3.13
C ALA A 8 15.07 -0.19 -4.55
N GLN A 9 13.99 -0.96 -4.71
CA GLN A 9 13.27 -1.05 -5.97
C GLN A 9 12.13 -0.04 -5.97
N VAL A 10 12.08 0.81 -7.00
CA VAL A 10 10.97 1.74 -7.22
C VAL A 10 10.12 1.20 -8.36
N VAL A 11 8.87 0.86 -8.08
CA VAL A 11 7.93 0.30 -9.07
C VAL A 11 6.82 1.32 -9.30
N LYS A 12 6.66 1.75 -10.55
CA LYS A 12 5.63 2.71 -10.95
C LYS A 12 4.49 1.97 -11.66
N TYR A 13 3.43 1.63 -10.91
CA TYR A 13 2.30 0.85 -11.45
C TYR A 13 1.42 1.59 -12.45
N HIS A 14 1.49 2.93 -12.48
CA HIS A 14 0.71 3.79 -13.38
C HIS A 14 1.56 4.38 -14.52
N GLY A 15 2.68 3.72 -14.87
CA GLY A 15 3.57 4.14 -15.93
C GLY A 15 4.57 5.22 -15.49
N ASP A 16 5.28 5.77 -16.48
CA ASP A 16 6.35 6.75 -16.30
C ASP A 16 6.29 7.82 -17.39
N PHE A 17 6.82 9.01 -17.12
CA PHE A 17 6.80 10.11 -18.10
C PHE A 17 7.62 9.82 -19.35
N ASN A 18 8.61 8.92 -19.28
CA ASN A 18 9.37 8.48 -20.44
C ASN A 18 8.63 7.46 -21.31
N ARG A 19 7.49 6.92 -20.83
CA ARG A 19 6.59 6.01 -21.57
C ARG A 19 5.13 6.41 -21.37
N PRO A 20 4.70 7.53 -21.95
CA PRO A 20 3.33 8.03 -21.80
C PRO A 20 2.25 7.03 -22.22
N GLU A 21 2.56 6.13 -23.15
CA GLU A 21 1.68 5.06 -23.64
C GLU A 21 1.31 4.03 -22.56
N ASP A 22 2.17 3.87 -21.55
CA ASP A 22 1.97 2.96 -20.42
C ASP A 22 1.26 3.67 -19.24
N MET A 23 0.99 4.99 -19.35
CA MET A 23 0.43 5.76 -18.25
C MET A 23 -1.07 5.47 -18.03
N VAL A 24 -1.45 5.25 -16.76
CA VAL A 24 -2.84 5.01 -16.37
C VAL A 24 -3.50 6.35 -16.02
N LEU A 25 -4.30 6.88 -16.94
CA LEU A 25 -4.94 8.21 -16.82
C LEU A 25 -6.43 8.18 -17.15
N SER A 26 -6.84 7.43 -18.17
CA SER A 26 -8.24 7.32 -18.57
C SER A 26 -8.94 6.19 -17.81
N GLU A 27 -10.27 6.25 -17.72
CA GLU A 27 -11.10 5.18 -17.15
C GLU A 27 -10.84 3.82 -17.82
N ARG A 28 -10.65 3.81 -19.15
CA ARG A 28 -10.27 2.61 -19.91
C ARG A 28 -8.94 2.04 -19.45
N HIS A 29 -7.95 2.88 -19.12
CA HIS A 29 -6.67 2.41 -18.60
C HIS A 29 -6.85 1.79 -17.22
N TYR A 30 -7.68 2.40 -16.36
CA TYR A 30 -8.03 1.83 -15.06
C TYR A 30 -8.70 0.45 -15.18
N TYR A 31 -9.71 0.30 -16.05
CA TYR A 31 -10.34 -1.01 -16.26
C TYR A 31 -9.36 -2.08 -16.73
N ARG A 32 -8.45 -1.74 -17.65
CA ARG A 32 -7.40 -2.66 -18.08
C ARG A 32 -6.48 -3.02 -16.91
N ARG A 33 -6.09 -2.03 -16.10
CA ARG A 33 -5.23 -2.23 -14.93
C ARG A 33 -5.87 -3.12 -13.86
N MET A 34 -7.20 -3.12 -13.76
CA MET A 34 -7.98 -3.98 -12.85
C MET A 34 -8.07 -5.44 -13.30
N GLN A 35 -7.58 -5.81 -14.49
CA GLN A 35 -7.59 -7.21 -14.94
C GLN A 35 -6.52 -8.06 -14.21
N PHE A 36 -5.51 -7.44 -13.59
CA PHE A 36 -4.45 -8.08 -12.80
C PHE A 36 -3.71 -9.26 -13.46
N ASP A 37 -3.64 -9.25 -14.78
CA ASP A 37 -3.04 -10.31 -15.60
C ASP A 37 -1.63 -9.97 -16.08
N GLY A 38 -1.16 -8.74 -15.79
CA GLY A 38 0.15 -8.26 -16.21
C GLY A 38 1.31 -8.74 -15.32
N PRO A 39 2.55 -8.78 -15.84
CA PRO A 39 3.73 -9.15 -15.06
C PRO A 39 3.96 -8.30 -13.80
N LEU A 40 3.60 -7.00 -13.84
CA LEU A 40 3.70 -6.11 -12.68
C LEU A 40 2.73 -6.53 -11.56
N ASP A 41 1.59 -7.13 -11.90
CA ASP A 41 0.61 -7.59 -10.91
C ASP A 41 1.05 -8.84 -10.18
N TRP A 42 1.72 -9.75 -10.89
CA TRP A 42 2.33 -10.91 -10.24
C TRP A 42 3.44 -10.49 -9.28
N LYS A 43 4.26 -9.50 -9.68
CA LYS A 43 5.24 -8.90 -8.77
C LYS A 43 4.57 -8.29 -7.55
N LEU A 44 3.54 -7.47 -7.76
CA LEU A 44 2.77 -6.87 -6.67
C LEU A 44 2.26 -7.94 -5.70
N ARG A 45 1.54 -8.95 -6.19
CA ARG A 45 1.02 -10.06 -5.36
C ARG A 45 2.13 -10.79 -4.59
N SER A 46 3.26 -11.06 -5.25
CA SER A 46 4.44 -11.65 -4.62
C SER A 46 5.01 -10.77 -3.50
N ASP A 47 5.12 -9.45 -3.73
CA ASP A 47 5.58 -8.49 -2.73
C ASP A 47 4.58 -8.37 -1.56
N LEU A 48 3.27 -8.37 -1.82
CA LEU A 48 2.21 -8.36 -0.79
C LEU A 48 2.30 -9.59 0.14
N LEU A 49 2.62 -10.77 -0.40
CA LEU A 49 2.77 -12.00 0.38
C LEU A 49 4.07 -12.05 1.20
N ASN A 50 5.13 -11.35 0.77
CA ASN A 50 6.46 -11.51 1.35
C ASN A 50 6.90 -10.31 2.20
N ARG A 51 6.19 -9.17 2.17
CA ARG A 51 6.61 -7.92 2.82
C ARG A 51 5.57 -7.39 3.78
N VAL A 52 6.01 -6.47 4.64
CA VAL A 52 5.12 -5.60 5.42
C VAL A 52 4.93 -4.31 4.60
N LEU A 53 3.70 -3.80 4.60
CA LEU A 53 3.28 -2.68 3.77
C LEU A 53 2.99 -1.46 4.64
N LEU A 54 3.48 -0.32 4.20
CA LEU A 54 3.16 0.99 4.76
C LEU A 54 2.55 1.86 3.66
N PHE A 55 1.30 2.23 3.83
CA PHE A 55 0.57 3.12 2.93
C PHE A 55 0.72 4.57 3.41
N ILE A 56 1.13 5.46 2.50
CA ILE A 56 1.37 6.89 2.78
C ILE A 56 0.75 7.72 1.66
N GLY A 57 0.01 8.77 2.00
CA GLY A 57 -0.60 9.67 1.02
C GLY A 57 -1.89 9.13 0.40
N TYR A 58 -2.47 8.08 1.00
CA TYR A 58 -3.70 7.44 0.56
C TYR A 58 -4.85 7.73 1.52
N SER A 59 -6.08 7.73 0.99
CA SER A 59 -7.31 7.77 1.78
C SER A 59 -8.10 6.49 1.60
N PHE A 60 -9.07 6.25 2.47
CA PHE A 60 -9.94 5.09 2.36
C PHE A 60 -10.77 5.08 1.06
N ASN A 61 -11.16 6.26 0.56
CA ASN A 61 -11.96 6.40 -0.65
C ASN A 61 -11.17 6.14 -1.94
N ASP A 62 -9.86 5.86 -1.86
CA ASP A 62 -9.08 5.46 -3.02
C ASP A 62 -9.40 4.01 -3.40
N MET A 63 -9.98 3.85 -4.59
CA MET A 63 -10.37 2.56 -5.15
C MET A 63 -9.17 1.60 -5.30
N ASN A 64 -7.97 2.12 -5.60
CA ASN A 64 -6.77 1.28 -5.73
C ASN A 64 -6.38 0.68 -4.37
N VAL A 65 -6.51 1.47 -3.31
CA VAL A 65 -6.18 1.06 -1.94
C VAL A 65 -7.20 0.04 -1.44
N ALA A 66 -8.49 0.26 -1.70
CA ALA A 66 -9.54 -0.69 -1.39
C ALA A 66 -9.28 -2.06 -2.06
N LEU A 67 -8.87 -2.03 -3.32
CA LEU A 67 -8.56 -3.22 -4.11
C LEU A 67 -7.28 -3.93 -3.62
N LEU A 68 -6.24 -3.19 -3.24
CA LEU A 68 -5.04 -3.76 -2.64
C LEU A 68 -5.36 -4.48 -1.33
N PHE A 69 -6.19 -3.91 -0.47
CA PHE A 69 -6.60 -4.55 0.77
C PHE A 69 -7.40 -5.83 0.53
N GLU A 70 -8.29 -5.83 -0.46
CA GLU A 70 -9.01 -7.04 -0.85
C GLU A 70 -8.04 -8.15 -1.28
N LEU A 71 -7.05 -7.81 -2.13
CA LEU A 71 -6.02 -8.77 -2.56
C LEU A 71 -5.17 -9.30 -1.40
N ILE A 72 -4.82 -8.45 -0.44
CA ILE A 72 -4.06 -8.84 0.76
C ILE A 72 -4.89 -9.81 1.60
N ASN A 73 -6.15 -9.46 1.89
CA ASN A 73 -7.03 -10.28 2.73
C ASN A 73 -7.30 -11.64 2.08
N ALA A 74 -7.69 -11.65 0.80
CA ALA A 74 -7.90 -12.89 0.06
C ALA A 74 -6.65 -13.78 0.02
N ALA A 75 -5.46 -13.19 -0.10
CA ALA A 75 -4.21 -13.94 -0.09
C ALA A 75 -3.88 -14.53 1.30
N LEU A 76 -4.15 -13.78 2.38
CA LEU A 76 -3.88 -14.23 3.75
C LEU A 76 -4.89 -15.26 4.26
N ASP A 77 -6.17 -15.12 3.90
CA ASP A 77 -7.25 -16.05 4.31
C ASP A 77 -7.01 -17.49 3.83
N THR A 78 -6.24 -17.65 2.74
CA THR A 78 -5.92 -18.97 2.17
C THR A 78 -4.73 -19.67 2.82
N LEU A 79 -4.02 -19.02 3.77
CA LEU A 79 -2.84 -19.55 4.43
C LEU A 79 -3.19 -20.14 5.81
N PRO A 80 -3.13 -21.48 6.00
CA PRO A 80 -3.36 -22.10 7.29
C PRO A 80 -2.27 -21.69 8.30
N ASP A 81 -2.66 -21.41 9.54
CA ASP A 81 -1.78 -20.91 10.62
C ASP A 81 -1.05 -19.60 10.30
N SER A 82 -1.56 -18.79 9.37
CA SER A 82 -1.08 -17.42 9.22
C SER A 82 -1.29 -16.70 10.55
N VAL A 83 -0.19 -16.39 11.24
CA VAL A 83 -0.22 -15.39 12.30
C VAL A 83 -0.73 -14.13 11.60
N SER A 84 -2.03 -13.84 11.76
CA SER A 84 -2.75 -12.78 11.06
C SER A 84 -2.06 -11.41 11.18
N GLY A 85 -1.12 -11.31 12.15
CA GLY A 85 0.09 -10.50 12.12
C GLY A 85 -0.03 -9.33 11.17
N LYS A 86 -0.73 -8.29 11.60
CA LYS A 86 -1.09 -7.11 10.80
C LYS A 86 0.06 -6.69 9.89
N ARG A 87 0.01 -7.06 8.60
CA ARG A 87 1.10 -6.81 7.62
C ARG A 87 0.91 -5.53 6.83
N ALA A 88 -0.21 -4.84 7.05
CA ALA A 88 -0.53 -3.57 6.41
C ALA A 88 -0.74 -2.49 7.46
N TYR A 89 -0.06 -1.36 7.25
CA TYR A 89 -0.14 -0.16 8.06
C TYR A 89 -0.45 1.02 7.16
N ILE A 90 -1.25 1.97 7.62
CA ILE A 90 -1.52 3.22 6.90
C ILE A 90 -1.28 4.41 7.81
N ILE A 91 -0.50 5.38 7.32
CA ILE A 91 -0.39 6.68 7.99
C ILE A 91 -1.61 7.50 7.58
N SER A 92 -2.47 7.81 8.56
CA SER A 92 -3.63 8.67 8.35
C SER A 92 -3.53 9.93 9.20
N HIS A 93 -3.91 11.07 8.64
CA HIS A 93 -3.80 12.37 9.29
C HIS A 93 -5.15 12.84 9.79
N ASN A 94 -5.23 13.18 11.07
CA ASN A 94 -6.46 13.48 11.80
C ASN A 94 -7.59 12.45 11.52
N PRO A 95 -7.34 11.13 11.63
CA PRO A 95 -8.35 10.12 11.30
C PRO A 95 -9.54 10.21 12.25
N SER A 96 -10.73 10.07 11.68
CA SER A 96 -11.98 9.91 12.42
C SER A 96 -12.14 8.50 13.01
N ASP A 97 -12.99 8.35 14.03
CA ASP A 97 -13.37 7.05 14.59
C ASP A 97 -13.93 6.09 13.53
N PHE A 98 -14.60 6.64 12.52
CA PHE A 98 -15.11 5.87 11.39
C PHE A 98 -13.97 5.28 10.57
N GLU A 99 -12.96 6.09 10.23
CA GLU A 99 -11.79 5.62 9.47
C GLU A 99 -11.00 4.56 10.23
N PHE A 100 -10.81 4.72 11.54
CA PHE A 100 -10.17 3.69 12.38
C PHE A 100 -10.86 2.33 12.24
N LYS A 101 -12.17 2.29 12.52
CA LYS A 101 -12.97 1.05 12.45
C LYS A 101 -12.94 0.43 11.06
N LEU A 102 -12.89 1.28 10.05
CA LEU A 102 -13.00 0.86 8.66
C LEU A 102 -11.70 0.24 8.14
N PHE A 103 -10.54 0.81 8.49
CA PHE A 103 -9.24 0.19 8.21
C PHE A 103 -9.02 -1.08 9.04
N GLU A 104 -9.42 -1.09 10.31
CA GLU A 104 -9.32 -2.28 11.16
C GLU A 104 -10.12 -3.46 10.59
N ARG A 105 -11.34 -3.22 10.08
CA ARG A 105 -12.15 -4.26 9.40
C ARG A 105 -11.47 -4.83 8.16
N ARG A 106 -10.57 -4.08 7.52
CA ARG A 106 -9.78 -4.53 6.37
C ARG A 106 -8.43 -5.12 6.77
N ASN A 107 -8.21 -5.39 8.06
CA ASN A 107 -6.95 -5.88 8.62
C ASN A 107 -5.76 -4.93 8.40
N VAL A 108 -6.02 -3.62 8.41
CA VAL A 108 -5.02 -2.57 8.23
C VAL A 108 -4.89 -1.78 9.53
N THR A 109 -3.67 -1.61 10.02
CA THR A 109 -3.39 -0.81 11.21
C THR A 109 -3.26 0.65 10.86
N VAL A 110 -4.02 1.52 11.53
CA VAL A 110 -3.86 2.96 11.38
C VAL A 110 -2.71 3.44 12.27
N ILE A 111 -1.77 4.18 11.69
CA ILE A 111 -0.77 4.99 12.39
C ILE A 111 -1.27 6.43 12.31
N PRO A 112 -1.95 6.94 13.37
CA PRO A 112 -2.53 8.26 13.32
C PRO A 112 -1.46 9.34 13.46
N THR A 113 -1.62 10.43 12.73
CA THR A 113 -0.88 11.67 12.91
C THR A 113 -1.85 12.81 13.16
N TYR A 114 -1.41 13.84 13.86
CA TYR A 114 -2.27 14.96 14.26
C TYR A 114 -1.57 16.32 14.03
N GLY A 115 -2.38 17.38 13.98
CA GLY A 115 -1.92 18.77 13.80
C GLY A 115 -2.37 19.36 12.46
N ASP A 116 -1.85 20.55 12.14
CA ASP A 116 -2.23 21.29 10.92
C ASP A 116 -1.33 20.94 9.72
N ASP A 117 -0.08 20.57 9.96
CA ASP A 117 0.88 20.19 8.92
C ASP A 117 1.00 18.67 8.78
N ARG A 118 0.23 18.13 7.84
CA ARG A 118 0.25 16.71 7.46
C ARG A 118 1.64 16.22 7.05
N THR A 119 2.40 17.04 6.32
CA THR A 119 3.68 16.63 5.76
C THR A 119 4.71 16.51 6.87
N ALA A 120 4.80 17.52 7.73
CA ALA A 120 5.70 17.48 8.89
C ALA A 120 5.35 16.33 9.84
N ALA A 121 4.06 16.10 10.11
CA ALA A 121 3.62 15.02 10.98
C ALA A 121 3.96 13.63 10.39
N THR A 122 3.79 13.45 9.09
CA THR A 122 4.17 12.19 8.40
C THR A 122 5.68 11.98 8.40
N ALA A 123 6.45 13.04 8.12
CA ALA A 123 7.91 12.98 8.14
C ALA A 123 8.45 12.62 9.53
N LYS A 124 7.81 13.12 10.61
CA LYS A 124 8.15 12.76 11.98
C LYS A 124 8.02 11.25 12.22
N VAL A 125 6.89 10.65 11.84
CA VAL A 125 6.69 9.19 11.96
C VAL A 125 7.77 8.41 11.21
N LEU A 126 8.08 8.81 9.97
CA LEU A 126 9.11 8.13 9.17
C LEU A 126 10.51 8.25 9.79
N LYS A 127 10.81 9.39 10.42
CA LYS A 127 12.07 9.59 11.12
C LYS A 127 12.17 8.70 12.36
N GLU A 128 11.11 8.64 13.17
CA GLU A 128 11.04 7.77 14.35
C GLU A 128 11.16 6.28 13.98
N MET A 129 10.68 5.87 12.80
CA MET A 129 10.85 4.49 12.30
C MET A 129 12.27 4.17 11.82
N SER A 130 13.11 5.19 11.58
CA SER A 130 14.48 5.02 11.09
C SER A 130 15.54 4.96 12.20
N GLU A 131 15.13 5.26 13.44
CA GLU A 131 15.92 5.18 14.67
C GLU A 131 15.87 3.76 15.25
#